data_AF-A0AAC8ZT02-F1
#
_entry.id   AF-A0AAC8ZT02-F1
#
_cell.length_a   1.000
_cell.length_b   1.000
_cell.length_c   1.000
_cell.angle_alpha   90.00
_cell.angle_beta   90.00
_cell.angle_gamma   90.00
#
_symmetry.space_group_name_H-M   'P 1'
#
loop_
_entity.id
_entity.type
_entity.pdbx_description
1 polymer ?
#
loop_
_entity_poly.entity_id
_entity_poly.type
_entity_poly.pdbx_seq_one_letter_code
_entity_poly.pdbx_strand_id
1 'polypeptide(L)'
;MRAFLRYEAAVAMDRNAALTAVADALTAGGGWIVDHTLFSDVMATIRFALPGDRVGAFERALAGAGLPVGTTPVGPAPVGDASADELNGVITLTFTSGSGDLRRDVPAFS
;
A
#
# COMPACT_ATOMS: atom_id res chain seq x y z
N MET A 1 -20.08 -3.03 13.69
CA MET A 1 -19.06 -2.31 12.91
C MET A 1 -18.06 -3.33 12.41
N ARG A 2 -17.80 -3.39 11.10
CA ARG A 2 -16.84 -4.35 10.51
C ARG A 2 -15.44 -3.72 10.61
N ALA A 3 -14.42 -4.51 10.97
CA ALA A 3 -13.06 -3.99 11.13
C ALA A 3 -12.51 -3.48 9.78
N PHE A 4 -11.74 -2.39 9.83
CA PHE A 4 -11.15 -1.74 8.67
C PHE A 4 -9.66 -1.49 8.91
N LEU A 5 -8.81 -1.89 7.96
CA LEU A 5 -7.36 -1.77 8.07
C LEU A 5 -6.88 -0.46 7.46
N ARG A 6 -6.07 0.31 8.19
CA ARG A 6 -5.43 1.52 7.68
C ARG A 6 -3.93 1.43 7.87
N TYR A 7 -3.22 1.50 6.75
CA TYR A 7 -1.77 1.50 6.68
C TYR A 7 -1.26 2.81 6.09
N GLU A 8 -0.14 3.27 6.65
CA GLU A 8 0.59 4.43 6.13
C GLU A 8 2.07 4.06 6.03
N ALA A 9 2.70 4.39 4.90
CA ALA A 9 4.12 4.17 4.66
C ALA A 9 4.75 5.36 3.93
N ALA A 10 5.92 5.78 4.42
CA ALA A 10 6.82 6.67 3.71
C ALA A 10 7.78 5.81 2.86
N VAL A 11 7.86 6.12 1.57
CA VAL A 11 8.49 5.27 0.56
C VAL A 11 9.63 6.03 -0.11
N ALA A 12 10.86 5.49 0.03
CA ALA A 12 12.06 6.05 -0.58
C ALA A 12 12.51 5.32 -1.87
N MET A 13 11.81 4.25 -2.25
CA MET A 13 12.08 3.50 -3.48
C MET A 13 11.27 4.04 -4.66
N ASP A 14 11.56 3.52 -5.86
CA ASP A 14 10.79 3.81 -7.06
C ASP A 14 9.29 3.56 -6.86
N ARG A 15 8.49 4.47 -7.39
CA ARG A 15 7.03 4.48 -7.24
C ARG A 15 6.40 3.21 -7.80
N ASN A 16 6.80 2.77 -8.99
CA ASN A 16 6.21 1.60 -9.61
C ASN A 16 6.64 0.33 -8.86
N ALA A 17 7.91 0.26 -8.44
CA ALA A 17 8.39 -0.82 -7.59
C ALA A 17 7.58 -0.95 -6.28
N ALA A 18 7.26 0.17 -5.63
CA ALA A 18 6.45 0.16 -4.42
C ALA A 18 5.01 -0.30 -4.68
N LEU A 19 4.38 0.16 -5.77
CA LEU A 19 3.02 -0.28 -6.15
C LEU A 19 2.98 -1.77 -6.47
N THR A 20 3.98 -2.27 -7.21
CA THR A 20 4.14 -3.71 -7.51
C THR A 20 4.34 -4.50 -6.22
N ALA A 21 5.20 -4.06 -5.31
CA ALA A 21 5.42 -4.73 -4.04
C ALA A 21 4.14 -4.85 -3.21
N VAL A 22 3.29 -3.81 -3.18
CA VAL A 22 1.98 -3.88 -2.50
C VAL A 22 1.04 -4.87 -3.21
N ALA A 23 0.96 -4.84 -4.54
CA ALA A 23 0.11 -5.75 -5.30
C ALA A 23 0.54 -7.22 -5.13
N ASP A 24 1.84 -7.48 -5.14
CA ASP A 24 2.42 -8.81 -4.93
C ASP A 24 2.15 -9.31 -3.50
N ALA A 25 2.33 -8.44 -2.50
CA ALA A 25 2.02 -8.77 -1.11
C ALA A 25 0.54 -9.08 -0.89
N LEU A 26 -0.37 -8.31 -1.51
CA LEU A 26 -1.81 -8.57 -1.46
C LEU A 26 -2.15 -9.91 -2.12
N THR A 27 -1.61 -10.16 -3.32
CA THR A 27 -1.86 -11.39 -4.08
C THR A 27 -1.35 -12.62 -3.31
N ALA A 28 -0.14 -12.55 -2.75
CA ALA A 28 0.43 -13.60 -1.92
C ALA A 28 -0.37 -13.83 -0.62
N GLY A 29 -1.01 -12.79 -0.09
CA GLY A 29 -1.94 -12.85 1.03
C GLY A 29 -3.32 -13.38 0.68
N GLY A 30 -3.62 -13.65 -0.60
CA GLY A 30 -4.95 -14.04 -1.07
C GLY A 30 -5.97 -12.89 -1.12
N GLY A 31 -5.49 -11.65 -1.04
CA GLY A 31 -6.29 -10.44 -1.18
C GLY A 31 -6.28 -9.89 -2.60
N TRP A 32 -7.03 -8.83 -2.81
CA TRP A 32 -7.10 -8.12 -4.09
C TRP A 32 -7.29 -6.62 -3.91
N ILE A 33 -6.91 -5.88 -4.94
CA ILE A 33 -7.13 -4.44 -5.02
C ILE A 33 -8.59 -4.19 -5.41
N VAL A 34 -9.28 -3.40 -4.61
CA VAL A 34 -10.65 -2.93 -4.88
C VAL A 34 -10.61 -1.67 -5.73
N ASP A 35 -9.70 -0.76 -5.42
CA ASP A 35 -9.55 0.53 -6.08
C ASP A 35 -8.16 1.12 -5.81
N HIS A 36 -7.68 2.02 -6.66
CA HIS A 36 -6.46 2.77 -6.42
C HIS A 36 -6.58 4.20 -6.95
N THR A 37 -5.94 5.13 -6.26
CA THR A 37 -5.86 6.54 -6.68
C THR A 37 -4.42 7.01 -6.58
N LEU A 38 -3.99 7.73 -7.60
CA LEU A 38 -2.64 8.23 -7.74
C LEU A 38 -2.67 9.76 -7.68
N PHE A 39 -2.01 10.34 -6.69
CA PHE A 39 -1.88 11.78 -6.50
C PHE A 39 -0.50 12.21 -7.00
N SER A 40 -0.36 12.23 -8.33
CA SER A 40 0.90 12.52 -9.02
C SER A 40 2.04 11.57 -8.63
N ASP A 41 3.24 12.12 -8.42
CA ASP A 41 4.44 11.42 -7.98
C ASP A 41 4.63 11.45 -6.45
N VAL A 42 3.77 12.14 -5.71
CA VAL A 42 3.92 12.36 -4.27
C VAL A 42 3.21 11.30 -3.44
N MET A 43 2.05 10.80 -3.89
CA MET A 43 1.25 9.89 -3.06
C MET A 43 0.41 8.92 -3.89
N ALA A 44 0.18 7.73 -3.34
CA ALA A 44 -0.77 6.76 -3.86
C ALA A 44 -1.60 6.17 -2.72
N THR A 45 -2.89 5.91 -2.99
CA THR A 45 -3.77 5.19 -2.07
C THR A 45 -4.31 3.95 -2.75
N ILE A 46 -4.17 2.79 -2.11
CA ILE A 46 -4.69 1.53 -2.62
C ILE A 46 -5.72 1.01 -1.62
N ARG A 47 -6.95 0.81 -2.08
CA ARG A 47 -8.01 0.13 -1.35
C ARG A 47 -7.97 -1.36 -1.69
N PHE A 48 -8.08 -2.21 -0.69
CA PHE A 48 -7.97 -3.66 -0.87
C PHE A 48 -8.95 -4.42 0.03
N ALA A 49 -9.15 -5.68 -0.30
CA ALA A 49 -9.75 -6.68 0.56
C ALA A 49 -8.76 -7.83 0.81
N LEU A 50 -8.73 -8.34 2.03
CA LEU A 50 -7.81 -9.40 2.46
C LEU A 50 -8.52 -10.32 3.48
N PRO A 51 -8.30 -11.65 3.42
CA PRO A 51 -8.76 -12.55 4.47
C PRO A 51 -8.19 -12.16 5.84
N GLY A 52 -9.03 -12.13 6.87
CA GLY A 52 -8.64 -11.68 8.21
C GLY A 52 -7.48 -12.47 8.84
N ASP A 53 -7.39 -13.76 8.53
CA ASP A 53 -6.30 -14.65 8.98
C ASP A 53 -4.96 -14.41 8.26
N ARG A 54 -4.96 -13.63 7.17
CA ARG A 54 -3.77 -13.35 6.34
C ARG A 54 -3.15 -11.97 6.55
N VAL A 55 -3.73 -11.14 7.43
CA VAL A 55 -3.23 -9.79 7.74
C VAL A 55 -1.75 -9.80 8.15
N GLY A 56 -1.36 -10.67 9.09
CA GLY A 56 0.03 -10.73 9.53
C GLY A 56 1.01 -11.25 8.46
N ALA A 57 0.54 -12.05 7.50
CA ALA A 57 1.36 -12.48 6.37
C ALA A 57 1.61 -11.32 5.38
N PHE A 58 0.56 -10.53 5.12
CA PHE A 58 0.65 -9.32 4.30
C PHE A 58 1.62 -8.29 4.90
N GLU A 59 1.52 -8.00 6.20
CA GLU A 59 2.44 -7.07 6.88
C GLU A 59 3.91 -7.52 6.79
N ARG A 60 4.18 -8.83 6.97
CA ARG A 60 5.53 -9.39 6.81
C ARG A 60 6.03 -9.30 5.37
N ALA A 61 5.17 -9.52 4.38
CA ALA A 61 5.53 -9.41 2.97
C ALA A 61 5.91 -7.96 2.61
N LEU A 62 5.13 -6.98 3.09
CA LEU A 62 5.45 -5.56 2.91
C LEU A 62 6.78 -5.18 3.58
N ALA A 63 7.00 -5.62 4.82
CA ALA A 63 8.26 -5.38 5.52
C ALA A 63 9.45 -6.02 4.78
N GLY A 64 9.30 -7.25 4.27
CA GLY A 64 10.31 -7.93 3.45
C GLY A 64 10.60 -7.23 2.12
N ALA A 65 9.63 -6.51 1.57
CA ALA A 65 9.80 -5.69 0.38
C ALA A 65 10.40 -4.29 0.67
N GLY A 66 10.77 -3.99 1.93
CA GLY A 66 11.30 -2.68 2.30
C GLY A 66 10.23 -1.59 2.47
N LEU A 67 8.97 -1.99 2.65
CA LEU A 67 7.83 -1.12 2.92
C LEU A 67 7.33 -1.36 4.36
N PRO A 68 8.08 -0.93 5.40
CA PRO A 68 7.57 -1.01 6.76
C PRO A 68 6.33 -0.12 6.89
N VAL A 69 5.17 -0.74 7.10
CA VAL A 69 3.92 -0.03 7.31
C VAL A 69 3.71 0.26 8.78
N GLY A 70 3.35 1.50 9.09
CA GLY A 70 2.72 1.81 10.37
C GLY A 70 1.28 1.35 10.32
N THR A 71 0.87 0.49 11.25
CA THR A 71 -0.55 0.27 11.53
C THR A 71 -1.04 1.41 12.42
N THR A 72 -1.89 2.27 11.87
CA THR A 72 -2.70 3.17 12.69
C THR A 72 -4.09 2.56 12.74
N PRO A 73 -4.42 1.73 13.76
CA PRO A 73 -5.75 1.14 13.85
C PRO A 73 -6.79 2.25 13.95
N VAL A 74 -7.60 2.40 12.90
CA VAL A 74 -8.80 3.26 12.90
C VAL A 74 -9.99 2.34 13.13
N GLY A 75 -10.33 2.16 14.40
CA GLY A 75 -11.37 1.24 14.85
C GLY A 75 -10.85 0.26 15.91
N PRO A 76 -11.72 -0.53 16.55
CA PRO A 76 -11.27 -1.55 17.49
C PRO A 76 -10.28 -2.47 16.76
N ALA A 77 -9.11 -2.68 17.37
CA ALA A 77 -8.19 -3.71 16.92
C ALA A 77 -9.00 -5.01 16.75
N PRO A 78 -8.74 -5.84 15.71
CA PRO A 78 -9.39 -7.14 15.59
C PRO A 78 -8.86 -8.03 16.73
N VAL A 79 -9.41 -7.84 17.91
CA VAL A 79 -9.22 -8.63 19.11
C VAL A 79 -10.46 -9.48 19.21
N GLY A 80 -10.37 -10.71 18.75
CA GLY A 80 -11.46 -11.68 18.80
C GLY A 80 -11.72 -12.28 17.43
N ASP A 81 -11.33 -13.55 17.32
CA ASP A 81 -11.64 -14.48 16.24
C ASP A 81 -11.43 -13.93 14.84
N ALA A 82 -10.22 -14.13 14.31
CA ALA A 82 -9.94 -14.10 12.88
C ALA A 82 -10.77 -15.21 12.21
N SER A 83 -12.08 -14.98 12.05
CA SER A 83 -12.86 -15.67 11.06
C SER A 83 -12.23 -15.40 9.70
N ALA A 84 -12.40 -16.34 8.76
CA ALA A 84 -12.02 -16.17 7.35
C ALA A 84 -12.78 -15.02 6.65
N ASP A 85 -13.47 -14.16 7.40
CA ASP A 85 -14.19 -13.03 6.87
C ASP A 85 -13.23 -12.02 6.26
N GLU A 86 -13.60 -11.54 5.08
CA GLU A 86 -12.85 -10.53 4.35
C GLU A 86 -12.85 -9.21 5.10
N LEU A 87 -11.64 -8.68 5.31
CA LEU A 87 -11.38 -7.35 5.84
C LEU A 87 -11.06 -6.39 4.70
N ASN A 88 -11.69 -5.22 4.75
CA ASN A 88 -11.37 -4.14 3.83
C ASN A 88 -10.32 -3.22 4.44
N GLY A 89 -9.48 -2.64 3.61
CA GLY A 89 -8.49 -1.68 4.07
C GLY A 89 -8.03 -0.70 3.02
N VAL A 90 -7.19 0.23 3.48
CA VAL A 90 -6.48 1.18 2.65
C VAL A 90 -5.02 1.26 3.08
N ILE A 91 -4.12 1.30 2.11
CA ILE A 91 -2.72 1.64 2.30
C ILE A 91 -2.41 2.95 1.58
N THR A 92 -1.87 3.90 2.32
CA THR A 92 -1.42 5.20 1.79
C THR A 92 0.10 5.20 1.72
N LEU A 93 0.63 5.35 0.52
CA LEU A 93 2.05 5.45 0.22
C LEU A 93 2.38 6.91 -0.04
N THR A 94 3.35 7.45 0.69
CA THR A 94 3.88 8.80 0.46
C THR A 94 5.33 8.68 -0.02
N PHE A 95 5.60 9.13 -1.24
CA PHE A 95 6.91 9.01 -1.87
C PHE A 95 7.81 10.17 -1.45
N THR A 96 8.91 9.87 -0.75
CA THR A 96 9.84 10.89 -0.24
C THR A 96 10.81 11.37 -1.32
N SER A 97 11.09 10.52 -2.30
CA SER A 97 11.67 10.92 -3.58
C SER A 97 10.54 11.13 -4.56
N GLY A 98 10.14 12.38 -4.80
CA GLY A 98 9.38 12.70 -6.02
C GLY A 98 10.16 12.22 -7.25
N SER A 99 9.53 12.17 -8.42
CA SER A 99 10.19 11.61 -9.62
C SER A 99 11.43 12.39 -10.07
N GLY A 100 11.81 13.44 -9.33
CA GLY A 100 13.15 13.99 -9.34
C GLY A 100 13.54 14.29 -10.76
N ASP A 101 12.93 15.35 -11.29
CA ASP A 101 13.24 15.93 -12.59
C ASP A 101 12.38 15.43 -13.77
N LEU A 102 11.33 16.19 -14.07
CA LEU A 102 10.75 16.23 -15.41
C LEU A 102 11.32 17.42 -16.21
N ARG A 103 12.61 17.76 -16.05
CA ARG A 103 13.31 18.55 -17.07
C ARG A 103 13.48 17.65 -18.29
N ARG A 104 12.55 17.78 -19.24
CA ARG A 104 12.81 17.35 -20.61
C ARG A 104 13.93 18.22 -21.15
N ASP A 105 14.99 17.60 -21.67
CA ASP A 105 15.91 18.29 -22.56
C ASP A 105 15.09 18.80 -23.74
N VAL A 106 14.94 20.14 -23.82
CA VAL A 106 14.33 20.80 -24.97
C VAL A 106 15.46 21.00 -25.98
N PRO A 107 15.45 20.34 -27.15
CA PRO A 107 16.44 20.60 -28.17
C PRO A 107 16.38 22.08 -28.55
N ALA A 108 17.55 22.72 -28.71
CA ALA A 108 17.59 24.04 -29.29
C ALA A 108 16.96 23.98 -30.69
N PHE A 109 16.05 24.90 -31.01
CA PHE A 109 15.48 25.00 -32.35
C PHE A 109 16.61 25.34 -33.34
N SER A 110 16.74 24.54 -34.41
CA SER A 110 17.59 24.82 -35.57
C SER A 110 16.83 25.61 -36.63
#